data_AF-M0CVM3-F1
#
_entry.id   AF-M0CVM3-F1
#
_cell.length_a   1.000
_cell.length_b   1.000
_cell.length_c   1.000
_cell.angle_alpha   90.00
_cell.angle_beta   90.00
_cell.angle_gamma   90.00
#
_symmetry.space_group_name_H-M   'P 1'
#
loop_
_entity.id
_entity.type
_entity.pdbx_description
1 polymer ?
#
loop_
_entity_poly.entity_id
_entity_poly.type
_entity_poly.pdbx_seq_one_letter_code
_entity_poly.pdbx_strand_id
1 'polypeptide(L)'
;MLFSDALDALARRERTLWTAVAVTYVLDVALTAYGLSLGFEEANPIARATMLAVGPLPAMIALKTAVVGVAAVFTRYAPPGGRPLIPLAVAMPWAVASVSNSVLIFG
;
A
#
# COMPACT_ATOMS: atom_id res chain seq x y z
N MET A 1 -27.81 -8.47 -4.22
CA MET A 1 -27.36 -9.55 -5.13
C MET A 1 -25.99 -9.21 -5.70
N LEU A 2 -25.86 -8.20 -6.57
CA LEU A 2 -24.55 -7.75 -7.11
C LEU A 2 -23.44 -7.51 -6.07
N PHE A 3 -23.74 -6.85 -4.95
CA PHE A 3 -22.74 -6.58 -3.90
C PHE A 3 -22.28 -7.87 -3.19
N SER A 4 -23.21 -8.79 -2.96
CA SER A 4 -22.95 -10.10 -2.36
C SER A 4 -22.00 -10.92 -3.24
N ASP A 5 -22.27 -10.97 -4.55
CA ASP A 5 -21.47 -11.69 -5.53
C ASP A 5 -20.04 -11.12 -5.62
N ALA A 6 -19.89 -9.80 -5.50
CA ALA A 6 -18.60 -9.12 -5.48
C ALA A 6 -17.78 -9.47 -4.23
N LEU A 7 -18.41 -9.49 -3.04
CA LEU A 7 -17.74 -9.90 -1.81
C LEU A 7 -17.28 -11.36 -1.86
N ASP A 8 -18.09 -12.26 -2.41
CA ASP A 8 -17.72 -13.66 -2.59
C ASP A 8 -16.56 -13.83 -3.59
N ALA A 9 -16.54 -13.02 -4.65
CA ALA A 9 -15.43 -13.00 -5.60
C ALA A 9 -14.12 -12.51 -4.95
N LEU A 10 -14.19 -11.51 -4.07
CA LEU A 10 -13.04 -11.02 -3.30
C LEU A 10 -12.58 -12.06 -2.27
N ALA A 11 -13.50 -12.74 -1.60
CA ALA A 11 -13.19 -13.81 -0.63
C ALA A 11 -12.38 -14.94 -1.26
N ARG A 12 -12.74 -15.37 -2.48
CA ARG A 12 -11.96 -16.36 -3.23
C ARG A 12 -10.57 -15.88 -3.66
N ARG A 13 -10.31 -14.56 -3.60
CA ARG A 13 -9.07 -13.91 -4.05
C ARG A 13 -8.28 -13.24 -2.93
N GLU A 14 -8.57 -13.53 -1.66
CA GLU A 14 -7.86 -12.94 -0.51
C GLU A 14 -6.33 -13.05 -0.66
N ARG A 15 -5.83 -14.23 -1.07
CA ARG A 15 -4.39 -14.45 -1.32
C ARG A 15 -3.85 -13.54 -2.43
N THR A 16 -4.59 -13.37 -3.52
CA THR A 16 -4.22 -12.47 -4.63
C THR A 16 -4.18 -11.01 -4.16
N LEU A 17 -5.09 -10.60 -3.28
CA LEU A 17 -5.09 -9.25 -2.71
C LEU A 17 -3.87 -9.02 -1.81
N TRP A 18 -3.47 -10.01 -1.00
CA TRP A 18 -2.20 -9.94 -0.26
C TRP A 18 -0.96 -9.91 -1.16
N THR A 19 -0.99 -10.64 -2.28
CA THR A 19 0.06 -10.49 -3.31
C THR A 19 0.06 -9.07 -3.89
N ALA A 20 -1.11 -8.48 -4.14
CA ALA A 20 -1.20 -7.08 -4.59
C ALA A 20 -0.65 -6.11 -3.54
N VAL A 21 -0.89 -6.33 -2.24
CA VAL A 21 -0.26 -5.56 -1.15
C VAL A 21 1.26 -5.64 -1.24
N ALA A 22 1.84 -6.83 -1.41
CA ALA A 22 3.29 -6.99 -1.52
C ALA A 22 3.87 -6.30 -2.77
N VAL A 23 3.20 -6.42 -3.92
CA VAL A 23 3.64 -5.78 -5.18
C VAL A 23 3.56 -4.26 -5.06
N THR A 24 2.41 -3.72 -4.65
CA THR A 24 2.20 -2.28 -4.49
C THR A 24 3.11 -1.68 -3.41
N TYR A 25 3.40 -2.41 -2.33
CA TYR A 25 4.41 -2.03 -1.35
C TYR A 25 5.76 -1.80 -1.99
N VAL A 26 6.25 -2.78 -2.77
CA VAL A 26 7.58 -2.71 -3.41
C VAL A 26 7.62 -1.58 -4.42
N LEU A 27 6.58 -1.46 -5.27
CA LEU A 27 6.49 -0.39 -6.25
C LEU A 27 6.48 0.99 -5.60
N ASP A 28 5.66 1.18 -4.56
CA ASP A 28 5.54 2.47 -3.88
C ASP A 28 6.85 2.87 -3.21
N VAL A 29 7.54 1.94 -2.54
CA VAL A 29 8.87 2.21 -1.96
C VAL A 29 9.89 2.53 -3.05
N ALA A 30 9.95 1.73 -4.12
CA ALA A 30 10.96 1.87 -5.16
C ALA A 30 10.78 3.17 -5.94
N LEU A 31 9.56 3.49 -6.36
CA LEU A 31 9.26 4.69 -7.15
C LEU A 31 9.39 5.95 -6.31
N THR A 32 8.97 5.94 -5.05
CA THR A 32 9.19 7.09 -4.15
C THR A 32 10.68 7.29 -3.89
N ALA A 33 11.44 6.22 -3.59
CA ALA A 33 12.90 6.31 -3.43
C ALA A 33 13.57 6.88 -4.68
N TYR A 34 13.16 6.41 -5.86
CA TYR A 34 13.71 6.86 -7.13
C TYR A 34 13.33 8.33 -7.42
N GLY A 35 12.08 8.71 -7.23
CA GLY A 35 11.63 10.10 -7.36
C GLY A 35 12.40 11.05 -6.43
N LEU A 36 12.61 10.68 -5.18
CA LEU A 36 13.43 11.45 -4.24
C LEU A 36 14.88 11.60 -4.75
N SER A 37 15.45 10.56 -5.36
CA SER A 37 16.80 10.64 -5.96
C SER A 37 16.89 11.58 -7.16
N LEU A 38 15.75 11.85 -7.82
CA LEU A 38 15.63 12.80 -8.93
C LEU A 38 15.31 14.23 -8.45
N GLY A 39 15.18 14.45 -7.14
CA GLY A 39 14.89 15.76 -6.55
C GLY A 39 13.41 16.09 -6.33
N PHE A 40 12.50 15.11 -6.52
CA PHE A 40 11.11 15.28 -6.10
C PHE A 40 11.01 15.30 -4.57
N GLU A 41 9.91 15.86 -4.05
CA GLU A 41 9.61 15.88 -2.62
C GLU A 41 8.44 14.96 -2.26
N GLU A 42 8.49 14.39 -1.05
CA GLU A 42 7.39 13.60 -0.50
C GLU A 42 6.20 14.50 -0.13
N ALA A 43 5.07 14.28 -0.80
CA ALA A 43 3.84 15.03 -0.61
C ALA A 43 3.15 14.71 0.73
N ASN A 44 3.25 13.47 1.21
CA ASN A 44 2.66 13.08 2.49
C ASN A 44 3.43 13.71 3.67
N PRO A 45 2.82 14.63 4.44
CA PRO A 45 3.53 15.34 5.50
C PRO A 45 3.99 14.42 6.64
N ILE A 46 3.25 13.35 6.93
CA ILE A 46 3.62 12.36 7.96
C ILE A 46 4.81 11.54 7.49
N ALA A 47 4.79 11.08 6.24
CA ALA A 47 5.91 10.36 5.67
C ALA A 47 7.16 11.27 5.64
N ARG A 48 7.03 12.49 5.13
CA ARG A 48 8.13 13.47 5.07
C ARG A 48 8.72 13.75 6.46
N ALA A 49 7.89 14.00 7.48
CA ALA A 49 8.36 14.21 8.85
C ALA A 49 9.13 13.00 9.39
N THR A 50 8.66 11.78 9.09
CA THR A 50 9.35 10.54 9.50
C THR A 50 10.69 10.37 8.76
N MET A 51 10.73 10.68 7.46
CA MET A 51 11.95 10.64 6.66
C MET A 51 13.02 11.61 7.19
N LEU A 52 12.62 12.79 7.67
CA LEU A 52 13.56 13.74 8.30
C LEU A 52 14.18 13.20 9.59
N ALA A 53 13.48 12.30 10.30
CA ALA A 53 13.97 11.73 11.56
C ALA A 53 14.88 10.51 11.35
N VAL A 54 14.59 9.63 10.40
CA VAL A 54 15.27 8.32 10.26
C VAL A 54 15.81 8.02 8.86
N GLY A 55 15.69 8.98 7.93
CA GLY A 55 16.05 8.82 6.52
C GLY A 55 14.92 8.30 5.63
N PRO A 56 14.97 8.53 4.30
CA PRO A 56 13.87 8.22 3.39
C PRO A 56 13.46 6.74 3.36
N LEU A 57 14.43 5.86 3.11
CA LEU A 57 14.17 4.43 2.94
C LEU A 57 13.73 3.76 4.25
N PRO A 58 14.40 3.96 5.40
CA PRO A 58 13.94 3.40 6.68
C PRO A 58 12.53 3.89 7.06
N ALA A 59 12.21 5.17 6.84
CA ALA A 59 10.88 5.70 7.12
C ALA A 59 9.79 5.02 6.28
N MET A 60 10.01 4.87 4.97
CA MET A 60 9.04 4.21 4.09
C MET A 60 8.81 2.75 4.48
N ILE A 61 9.89 2.01 4.77
CA ILE A 61 9.81 0.62 5.15
C ILE A 61 9.07 0.49 6.48
N ALA A 62 9.42 1.29 7.49
CA ALA A 62 8.82 1.22 8.82
C ALA A 62 7.32 1.55 8.78
N LEU A 63 6.93 2.66 8.14
CA LEU A 63 5.53 3.09 8.06
C LEU A 63 4.66 2.07 7.32
N LYS A 64 5.10 1.60 6.16
CA LYS A 64 4.33 0.62 5.38
C LYS A 64 4.28 -0.73 6.06
N THR A 65 5.38 -1.20 6.66
CA THR A 65 5.40 -2.46 7.41
C THR A 65 4.47 -2.40 8.62
N ALA A 66 4.41 -1.26 9.31
CA ALA A 66 3.44 -1.05 10.38
C ALA A 66 2.00 -1.17 9.86
N VAL A 67 1.67 -0.55 8.72
CA VAL A 67 0.35 -0.68 8.07
C VAL A 67 0.04 -2.14 7.70
N VAL A 68 0.98 -2.86 7.09
CA VAL A 68 0.82 -4.29 6.75
C VAL A 68 0.59 -5.12 8.02
N GLY A 69 1.35 -4.86 9.09
CA GLY A 69 1.21 -5.54 10.38
C GLY A 69 -0.17 -5.33 11.00
N VAL A 70 -0.63 -4.08 11.06
CA VAL A 70 -1.98 -3.74 11.53
C VAL A 70 -3.02 -4.43 10.66
N ALA A 71 -2.93 -4.31 9.33
CA ALA A 71 -3.86 -4.96 8.41
C ALA A 71 -3.92 -6.48 8.59
N ALA A 72 -2.77 -7.14 8.78
CA ALA A 72 -2.70 -8.58 9.00
C ALA A 72 -3.36 -8.99 10.32
N VAL A 73 -3.17 -8.22 11.40
CA VAL A 73 -3.82 -8.43 12.69
C VAL A 73 -5.34 -8.27 12.53
N PHE A 74 -5.81 -7.16 11.97
CA PHE A 74 -7.25 -6.92 11.77
C PHE A 74 -7.91 -7.97 10.87
N THR A 75 -7.20 -8.47 9.86
CA THR A 75 -7.70 -9.54 8.97
C THR A 75 -7.97 -10.84 9.72
N ARG A 76 -7.24 -11.13 10.81
CA ARG A 76 -7.50 -12.32 11.63
C ARG A 76 -8.79 -12.22 12.44
N TYR A 77 -9.21 -11.00 12.79
CA TYR A 77 -10.40 -10.75 13.61
C TYR A 77 -11.63 -10.36 12.78
N ALA A 78 -11.46 -10.03 11.50
CA ALA A 78 -12.55 -9.62 10.64
C ALA A 78 -13.48 -10.80 10.26
N PRO A 79 -14.80 -10.57 10.13
CA PRO A 79 -15.73 -11.58 9.62
C PRO A 79 -15.35 -12.06 8.22
N PRO A 80 -15.59 -13.33 7.85
CA PRO A 80 -15.14 -13.91 6.58
C PRO A 80 -15.41 -13.08 5.33
N GLY A 81 -16.60 -12.49 5.22
CA GLY A 81 -16.97 -11.64 4.07
C GLY A 81 -16.25 -10.28 4.01
N GLY A 82 -15.74 -9.78 5.14
CA GLY A 82 -15.05 -8.49 5.23
C GLY A 82 -13.53 -8.58 5.15
N ARG A 83 -12.95 -9.75 5.45
CA ARG A 83 -11.49 -10.00 5.43
C ARG A 83 -10.80 -9.52 4.15
N PRO A 84 -11.32 -9.79 2.93
CA PRO A 84 -10.66 -9.39 1.70
C PRO A 84 -10.62 -7.88 1.47
N LEU A 85 -11.53 -7.12 2.10
CA LEU A 85 -11.57 -5.67 1.95
C LEU A 85 -10.34 -5.00 2.59
N ILE A 86 -9.73 -5.64 3.59
CA ILE A 86 -8.56 -5.11 4.30
C ILE A 86 -7.33 -5.04 3.38
N PRO A 87 -6.82 -6.14 2.78
CA PRO A 87 -5.70 -6.06 1.86
C PRO A 87 -6.03 -5.24 0.61
N LEU A 88 -7.29 -5.22 0.15
CA LEU A 88 -7.70 -4.34 -0.94
C LEU A 88 -7.54 -2.85 -0.57
N ALA A 89 -8.02 -2.46 0.61
CA ALA A 89 -7.93 -1.09 1.11
C ALA A 89 -6.47 -0.64 1.33
N VAL A 90 -5.58 -1.58 1.66
CA VAL A 90 -4.13 -1.30 1.79
C VAL A 90 -3.46 -1.15 0.42
N ALA A 91 -3.73 -2.07 -0.51
CA ALA A 91 -3.07 -2.08 -1.83
C ALA A 91 -3.51 -0.89 -2.71
N MET A 92 -4.77 -0.47 -2.61
CA MET A 92 -5.35 0.55 -3.51
C MET A 92 -4.63 1.90 -3.45
N PRO A 93 -4.42 2.53 -2.28
CA PRO A 93 -3.70 3.82 -2.21
C PRO A 93 -2.27 3.72 -2.74
N TRP A 94 -1.54 2.65 -2.44
CA TRP A 94 -0.17 2.43 -2.91
C TRP A 94 -0.11 2.16 -4.41
N ALA A 95 -1.12 1.49 -4.98
CA ALA A 95 -1.24 1.34 -6.43
C ALA A 95 -1.43 2.70 -7.11
N VAL A 96 -2.33 3.54 -6.58
CA VAL A 96 -2.58 4.89 -7.11
C VAL A 96 -1.32 5.76 -7.02
N ALA A 97 -0.66 5.76 -5.87
CA ALA A 97 0.60 6.49 -5.69
C ALA A 97 1.72 5.97 -6.61
N SER A 98 1.84 4.65 -6.78
CA SER A 98 2.80 4.05 -7.72
C SER A 98 2.54 4.48 -9.17
N VAL A 99 1.27 4.51 -9.60
CA VAL A 99 0.92 5.00 -10.94
C VAL A 99 1.26 6.48 -11.08
N SER A 100 0.88 7.30 -10.10
CA SER A 100 1.21 8.73 -10.08
C SER A 100 2.71 8.98 -10.17
N ASN A 101 3.51 8.30 -9.34
CA ASN A 101 4.97 8.41 -9.35
C ASN A 101 5.55 7.93 -10.67
N SER A 102 5.04 6.83 -11.23
CA SER A 102 5.49 6.35 -12.56
C SER A 102 5.25 7.38 -13.65
N VAL A 103 4.08 8.03 -13.66
CA VAL A 103 3.77 9.10 -14.62
C VAL A 103 4.68 10.30 -14.42
N LEU A 104 4.92 10.75 -13.18
CA LEU A 104 5.81 11.88 -12.91
C LEU A 104 7.28 11.63 -13.27
N ILE A 105 7.73 10.38 -13.16
CA ILE A 105 9.13 10.01 -13.40
C ILE A 105 9.40 9.71 -14.88
N PHE A 106 8.44 9.08 -15.58
CA PHE A 106 8.67 8.53 -16.93
C PHE A 106 7.77 9.14 -18.02
N GLY A 107 6.76 9.93 -17.66
CA GLY A 107 5.82 10.58 -18.59
C GLY A 107 6.16 12.03 -18.84
#